data_AF-A0A3N2C7M1-F1
#
_entry.id   AF-A0A3N2C7M1-F1
#
_cell.length_a   1.000
_cell.length_b   1.000
_cell.length_c   1.000
_cell.angle_alpha   90.00
_cell.angle_beta   90.00
_cell.angle_gamma   90.00
#
_symmetry.space_group_name_H-M   'P 1'
#
loop_
_entity.id
_entity.type
_entity.pdbx_description
1 polymer ?
#
loop_
_entity_poly.entity_id
_entity_poly.type
_entity_poly.pdbx_seq_one_letter_code
_entity_poly.pdbx_strand_id
1 'polypeptide(L)'
;MTSQLPPMPQPLLVQIGNIRVTEDVIMTPAGTWPLADVNVTSSDQTSTTTHTPAWAIVLVIVLIWFFFLSLLFLFAKERRVSGFVSVNVQAGPYTYTEQVPISTDFARHDTMNRVGYTQSLIGQARHRAIANRAAESSRHPEVR
;
A
#
# COMPACT_ATOMS: atom_id res chain seq x y z
N MET A 1 0.71 25.53 -32.58
CA MET A 1 1.50 25.32 -31.35
C MET A 1 0.54 25.38 -30.17
N THR A 2 -0.03 24.25 -29.76
CA THR A 2 -0.93 24.17 -28.61
C THR A 2 -0.11 24.37 -27.34
N SER A 3 -0.31 25.49 -26.67
CA SER A 3 0.28 25.79 -25.36
C SER A 3 -0.23 24.77 -24.34
N GLN A 4 0.59 23.77 -24.03
CA GLN A 4 0.40 22.94 -22.84
C GLN A 4 0.64 23.85 -21.64
N LEU A 5 -0.43 24.19 -20.91
CA LEU A 5 -0.28 24.69 -19.54
C LEU A 5 0.61 23.69 -18.78
N PRO A 6 1.61 24.14 -18.01
CA PRO A 6 2.30 23.24 -17.10
C PRO A 6 1.23 22.56 -16.23
N PRO A 7 1.17 21.22 -16.18
CA PRO A 7 0.21 20.53 -15.34
C PRO A 7 0.42 21.04 -13.93
N MET A 8 -0.60 21.69 -13.37
CA MET A 8 -0.60 22.07 -11.96
C MET A 8 -0.27 20.79 -11.17
N PRO A 9 0.65 20.83 -10.19
CA PRO A 9 0.96 19.64 -9.40
C PRO A 9 -0.33 19.15 -8.75
N GLN A 10 -0.91 18.09 -9.29
CA GLN A 10 -2.07 17.46 -8.65
C GLN A 10 -1.60 16.97 -7.28
N PRO A 11 -2.36 17.20 -6.20
CA PRO A 11 -1.95 16.76 -4.89
C PRO A 11 -1.72 15.24 -4.91
N LEU A 12 -0.59 14.81 -4.35
CA LEU A 12 -0.30 13.40 -4.14
C LEU A 12 -1.19 12.91 -2.98
N LEU A 13 -2.12 12.02 -3.28
CA LEU A 13 -3.07 11.52 -2.27
C LEU A 13 -2.50 10.31 -1.54
N VAL A 14 -1.83 9.41 -2.27
CA VAL A 14 -1.26 8.17 -1.72
C VAL A 14 0.06 7.85 -2.36
N GLN A 15 1.00 7.36 -1.56
CA GLN A 15 2.24 6.78 -2.04
C GLN A 15 2.48 5.39 -1.42
N ILE A 16 2.75 4.41 -2.26
CA ILE A 16 3.02 3.01 -1.89
C ILE A 16 4.31 2.59 -2.58
N GLY A 17 5.43 2.58 -1.85
CA GLY A 17 6.76 2.39 -2.45
C GLY A 17 7.01 3.43 -3.54
N ASN A 18 7.24 2.95 -4.77
CA ASN A 18 7.41 3.77 -5.97
C ASN A 18 6.10 4.12 -6.70
N ILE A 19 4.95 3.60 -6.27
CA ILE A 19 3.63 3.90 -6.84
C ILE A 19 3.11 5.20 -6.23
N ARG A 20 2.70 6.13 -7.09
CA ARG A 20 2.12 7.42 -6.70
C ARG A 20 0.71 7.52 -7.24
N VAL A 21 -0.22 7.90 -6.39
CA VAL A 21 -1.65 8.02 -6.73
C VAL A 21 -2.09 9.45 -6.48
N THR A 22 -2.62 10.06 -7.53
CA THR A 22 -3.29 11.36 -7.48
C THR A 22 -4.79 11.15 -7.58
N GLU A 23 -5.55 12.24 -7.68
CA GLU A 23 -7.00 12.17 -7.82
C GLU A 23 -7.45 11.47 -9.11
N ASP A 24 -6.76 11.69 -10.24
CA ASP A 24 -7.20 11.20 -11.56
C ASP A 24 -6.25 10.22 -12.23
N VAL A 25 -4.98 10.15 -11.79
CA VAL A 25 -3.98 9.26 -12.39
C VAL A 25 -3.18 8.49 -11.34
N ILE A 26 -2.75 7.29 -11.75
CA ILE A 26 -1.78 6.47 -11.04
C ILE A 26 -0.48 6.44 -11.83
N MET A 27 0.62 6.72 -11.15
CA MET A 27 1.97 6.78 -11.72
C MET A 27 2.81 5.65 -11.14
N THR A 28 3.41 4.88 -12.02
CA THR A 28 4.37 3.82 -11.70
C THR A 28 5.62 3.98 -12.57
N PRO A 29 6.74 3.35 -12.21
CA PRO A 29 7.91 3.28 -13.10
C PRO A 29 7.64 2.68 -14.48
N ALA A 30 6.60 1.84 -14.63
CA ALA A 30 6.21 1.25 -15.90
C ALA A 30 5.33 2.17 -16.77
N GLY A 31 4.79 3.25 -16.20
CA GLY A 31 3.91 4.18 -16.92
C GLY A 31 2.92 4.89 -16.00
N THR A 32 2.17 5.80 -16.61
CA THR A 32 1.08 6.54 -15.95
C THR A 32 -0.22 6.22 -16.65
N TRP A 33 -1.26 5.92 -15.89
CA TRP A 33 -2.58 5.56 -16.42
C TRP A 33 -3.70 6.32 -15.69
N PRO A 34 -4.85 6.54 -16.34
CA PRO A 34 -6.04 7.07 -15.68
C PRO A 34 -6.49 6.16 -14.55
N LEU A 35 -6.77 6.72 -13.38
CA LEU A 35 -7.14 5.96 -12.18
C LEU A 35 -8.43 5.14 -12.39
N ALA A 36 -9.33 5.61 -13.24
CA ALA A 36 -10.58 4.93 -13.57
C ALA A 36 -10.37 3.58 -14.30
N ASP A 37 -9.27 3.45 -15.05
CA ASP A 37 -9.01 2.30 -15.95
C ASP A 37 -8.08 1.24 -15.32
N VAL A 38 -7.71 1.43 -14.06
CA VAL A 38 -6.75 0.59 -13.35
C VAL A 38 -7.43 -0.21 -12.24
N ASN A 39 -6.90 -1.41 -11.96
CA ASN A 39 -7.21 -2.17 -10.76
C ASN A 39 -5.95 -2.34 -9.91
N VAL A 40 -6.09 -2.19 -8.59
CA VAL A 40 -4.99 -2.38 -7.63
C VAL A 40 -5.35 -3.49 -6.65
N THR A 41 -4.45 -4.45 -6.50
CA THR A 41 -4.58 -5.56 -5.55
C THR A 41 -3.35 -5.63 -4.66
N SER A 42 -3.51 -6.19 -3.46
CA SER A 42 -2.39 -6.43 -2.55
C SER A 42 -2.40 -7.87 -2.07
N SER A 43 -1.22 -8.42 -1.84
CA SER A 43 -0.99 -9.74 -1.27
C SER A 43 0.03 -9.63 -0.15
N ASP A 44 -0.30 -10.25 0.97
CA ASP A 44 0.52 -10.23 2.17
C ASP A 44 1.48 -11.42 2.19
N GLN A 45 2.77 -11.14 2.22
CA GLN A 45 3.82 -12.15 2.29
C GLN A 45 4.72 -11.92 3.51
N THR A 46 4.13 -11.40 4.59
CA THR A 46 4.81 -11.23 5.87
C THR A 46 4.77 -12.50 6.71
N SER A 47 5.85 -12.77 7.43
CA SER A 47 5.96 -13.83 8.41
C SER A 47 6.31 -13.24 9.77
N THR A 48 5.66 -13.76 10.82
CA THR A 48 5.91 -13.37 12.21
C THR A 48 6.56 -14.52 12.95
N THR A 49 7.81 -14.35 13.32
CA THR A 49 8.55 -15.36 14.10
C THR A 49 8.73 -14.88 15.53
N THR A 50 8.62 -15.80 16.47
CA THR A 50 8.83 -15.51 17.90
C THR A 50 10.11 -16.17 18.39
N HIS A 51 10.95 -15.40 19.06
CA HIS A 51 12.22 -15.87 19.61
C HIS A 51 12.38 -15.51 21.09
N THR A 52 13.09 -16.35 21.83
CA THR A 52 13.59 -15.98 23.16
C THR A 52 14.75 -15.01 22.97
N PRO A 53 14.66 -13.78 23.50
CA PRO A 53 15.70 -12.79 23.26
C PRO A 53 16.98 -13.14 24.03
N ALA A 54 18.14 -12.80 23.46
CA ALA A 54 19.44 -13.12 24.06
C ALA A 54 19.60 -12.52 25.47
N TRP A 55 19.05 -11.33 25.71
CA TRP A 55 19.08 -10.69 27.03
C TRP A 55 18.33 -11.52 28.09
N ALA A 56 17.25 -12.20 27.72
CA ALA A 56 16.50 -13.04 28.65
C ALA A 56 17.35 -14.25 29.09
N ILE A 57 18.06 -14.87 28.14
CA ILE A 57 18.98 -15.97 28.43
C ILE A 57 20.11 -15.52 29.35
N VAL A 58 20.69 -14.34 29.10
CA VAL A 58 21.74 -13.77 29.97
C VAL A 58 21.22 -13.53 31.39
N LEU A 59 20.01 -12.96 31.54
CA LEU A 59 19.41 -12.74 32.86
C LEU A 59 19.14 -14.04 33.61
N VAL A 60 18.73 -15.12 32.92
CA VAL A 60 18.58 -16.45 33.54
C VAL A 60 19.89 -16.93 34.17
N ILE A 61 21.02 -16.76 33.46
CA ILE A 61 22.34 -17.19 33.92
C ILE A 61 22.79 -16.38 35.15
N VAL A 62 22.59 -15.06 35.13
CA VAL A 62 22.99 -14.17 36.24
C VAL A 62 22.11 -14.39 37.48
N LEU A 63 20.81 -14.62 37.30
CA LEU A 63 19.84 -14.70 38.38
C LEU A 63 19.54 -16.13 38.84
N ILE A 64 20.31 -17.14 38.42
CA ILE A 64 19.99 -18.56 38.62
C ILE A 64 19.68 -18.95 40.08
N TRP A 65 20.30 -18.26 41.05
CA TRP A 65 20.05 -18.43 42.48
C TRP A 65 18.62 -18.02 42.91
N PHE A 66 18.01 -17.10 42.17
CA PHE A 66 16.61 -16.68 42.29
C PHE A 66 15.74 -17.47 41.31
N PHE A 67 15.58 -18.77 41.57
CA PHE A 67 14.95 -19.75 40.67
C PHE A 67 13.65 -19.26 40.00
N PHE A 68 12.69 -18.78 40.80
CA PHE A 68 11.41 -18.28 40.28
C PHE A 68 11.55 -17.06 39.36
N LEU A 69 12.50 -16.17 39.66
CA LEU A 69 12.71 -14.95 38.88
C LEU A 69 13.41 -15.27 37.55
N SER A 70 14.38 -16.18 37.54
CA SER A 70 15.03 -16.65 36.32
C SER A 70 14.07 -17.32 35.35
N LEU A 71 13.15 -18.16 35.84
CA LEU A 71 12.16 -18.81 34.97
C LEU A 71 11.24 -17.80 34.28
N LEU A 72 10.85 -16.73 34.97
CA LEU A 72 10.00 -15.68 34.39
C LEU A 72 10.66 -15.02 33.17
N PHE A 73 11.97 -14.83 33.19
CA PHE A 73 12.68 -14.26 32.04
C PHE A 73 12.66 -15.17 30.81
N LEU A 74 12.63 -16.49 30.98
CA LEU A 74 12.51 -17.41 29.84
C LEU A 74 11.14 -17.32 29.15
N PHE A 75 10.14 -16.75 29.83
CA PHE A 75 8.83 -16.46 29.24
C PHE A 75 8.85 -15.23 28.32
N ALA A 76 9.91 -14.41 28.39
CA ALA A 76 10.07 -13.29 27.49
C ALA A 76 10.17 -13.78 26.04
N LYS A 77 9.27 -13.26 25.20
CA LYS A 77 9.17 -13.58 23.79
C LYS A 77 9.23 -12.30 22.99
N GLU A 78 10.21 -12.22 22.11
CA GLU A 78 10.34 -11.14 21.15
C GLU A 78 9.68 -11.58 19.84
N ARG A 79 8.73 -10.78 19.36
CA ARG A 79 8.09 -10.99 18.06
C ARG A 79 8.83 -10.17 17.02
N ARG A 80 9.21 -10.80 15.91
CA ARG A 80 9.83 -10.15 14.76
C ARG A 80 8.97 -10.38 13.53
N VAL A 81 8.62 -9.28 12.87
CA VAL A 81 7.89 -9.29 11.60
C VAL A 81 8.90 -9.06 10.49
N SER A 82 8.85 -9.90 9.46
CA SER A 82 9.70 -9.77 8.28
C SER A 82 8.96 -10.23 7.04
N GLY A 83 9.22 -9.59 5.91
CA GLY A 83 8.66 -9.99 4.61
C GLY A 83 8.31 -8.77 3.79
N PHE A 84 7.33 -8.93 2.90
CA PHE A 84 6.91 -7.89 1.99
C PHE A 84 5.40 -7.95 1.75
N VAL A 85 4.84 -6.81 1.37
CA VAL A 85 3.50 -6.72 0.81
C VAL A 85 3.65 -6.47 -0.68
N SER A 86 3.13 -7.39 -1.47
CA SER A 86 3.14 -7.29 -2.93
C SER A 86 1.92 -6.51 -3.39
N VAL A 87 2.14 -5.37 -4.03
CA VAL A 87 1.09 -4.49 -4.55
C VAL A 87 1.12 -4.54 -6.07
N ASN A 88 0.05 -5.04 -6.66
CA ASN A 88 -0.07 -5.22 -8.11
C ASN A 88 -1.04 -4.19 -8.68
N VAL A 89 -0.60 -3.51 -9.73
CA VAL A 89 -1.33 -2.52 -10.50
C VAL A 89 -1.56 -3.09 -11.90
N GLN A 90 -2.82 -3.27 -12.28
CA GLN A 90 -3.24 -3.79 -13.59
C GLN A 90 -3.94 -2.68 -14.38
N ALA A 91 -3.35 -2.28 -15.49
CA ALA A 91 -3.87 -1.27 -16.42
C ALA A 91 -4.07 -1.90 -17.80
N GLY A 92 -5.21 -2.54 -18.03
CA GLY A 92 -5.48 -3.30 -19.25
C GLY A 92 -4.42 -4.40 -19.48
N PRO A 93 -3.62 -4.37 -20.57
CA PRO A 93 -2.56 -5.35 -20.82
C PRO A 93 -1.30 -5.13 -19.99
N TYR A 94 -1.14 -3.97 -19.35
CA TYR A 94 0.05 -3.64 -18.57
C TYR A 94 -0.13 -4.05 -17.11
N THR A 95 0.91 -4.65 -16.54
CA THR A 95 0.97 -4.98 -15.13
C THR A 95 2.25 -4.46 -14.52
N TYR A 96 2.15 -3.94 -13.30
CA TYR A 96 3.29 -3.51 -12.51
C TYR A 96 3.11 -4.00 -11.08
N THR A 97 4.15 -4.65 -10.55
CA THR A 97 4.12 -5.15 -9.16
C THR A 97 5.25 -4.51 -8.39
N GLU A 98 4.91 -3.91 -7.25
CA GLU A 98 5.84 -3.35 -6.29
C GLU A 98 5.85 -4.22 -5.03
N GLN A 99 7.04 -4.55 -4.52
CA GLN A 99 7.19 -5.26 -3.25
C GLN A 99 7.62 -4.27 -2.17
N VAL A 100 6.72 -3.97 -1.25
CA VAL A 100 7.00 -3.05 -0.14
C VAL A 100 7.58 -3.85 1.03
N PRO A 101 8.84 -3.62 1.44
CA PRO A 101 9.45 -4.34 2.54
C PRO A 101 8.80 -3.93 3.88
N ILE A 102 8.48 -4.92 4.70
CA ILE A 102 7.83 -4.73 5.99
C ILE A 102 8.71 -5.27 7.12
N SER A 103 9.01 -4.39 8.08
CA SER A 103 9.77 -4.70 9.30
C SER A 103 8.93 -4.63 10.58
N THR A 104 7.71 -4.09 10.51
CA THR A 104 6.82 -3.93 11.65
C THR A 104 5.38 -4.23 11.27
N ASP A 105 4.60 -4.70 12.24
CA ASP A 105 3.17 -4.95 12.05
C ASP A 105 2.39 -3.66 11.73
N PHE A 106 2.81 -2.54 12.32
CA PHE A 106 2.26 -1.23 11.98
C PHE A 106 2.47 -0.87 10.49
N ALA A 107 3.68 -1.08 9.96
CA ALA A 107 3.96 -0.80 8.54
C ALA A 107 3.15 -1.71 7.60
N ARG A 108 2.89 -2.96 8.00
CA ARG A 108 1.99 -3.88 7.28
C ARG A 108 0.59 -3.29 7.19
N HIS A 109 0.01 -2.92 8.33
CA HIS A 109 -1.34 -2.34 8.40
C HIS A 109 -1.44 -1.02 7.64
N ASP A 110 -0.45 -0.13 7.77
CA ASP A 110 -0.40 1.14 7.03
C ASP A 110 -0.37 0.90 5.51
N THR A 111 0.47 -0.03 5.02
CA THR A 111 0.54 -0.36 3.59
C THR A 111 -0.80 -0.88 3.08
N MET A 112 -1.45 -1.79 3.81
CA MET A 112 -2.76 -2.32 3.44
C MET A 112 -3.83 -1.22 3.43
N ASN A 113 -3.81 -0.30 4.41
CA ASN A 113 -4.73 0.83 4.46
C ASN A 113 -4.53 1.78 3.26
N ARG A 114 -3.29 2.03 2.84
CA ARG A 114 -2.99 2.83 1.65
C ARG A 114 -3.50 2.17 0.37
N VAL A 115 -3.40 0.84 0.26
CA VAL A 115 -3.98 0.09 -0.87
C VAL A 115 -5.50 0.18 -0.86
N GLY A 116 -6.14 -0.05 0.29
CA GLY A 116 -7.59 0.08 0.43
C GLY A 116 -8.09 1.49 0.10
N TYR A 117 -7.37 2.52 0.54
CA TYR A 117 -7.70 3.91 0.19
C TYR A 117 -7.53 4.16 -1.32
N THR A 118 -6.48 3.64 -1.95
CA THR A 118 -6.32 3.68 -3.42
C THR A 118 -7.50 3.03 -4.14
N GLN A 119 -7.97 1.88 -3.67
CA GLN A 119 -9.16 1.22 -4.24
C GLN A 119 -10.42 2.09 -4.12
N SER A 120 -10.57 2.80 -2.99
CA SER A 120 -11.68 3.75 -2.83
C SER A 120 -11.60 4.92 -3.82
N LEU A 121 -10.40 5.45 -4.09
CA LEU A 121 -10.17 6.51 -5.08
C LEU A 121 -10.46 6.03 -6.51
N ILE A 122 -10.09 4.79 -6.85
CA ILE A 122 -10.44 4.16 -8.14
C ILE A 122 -11.96 4.11 -8.30
N GLY A 123 -12.67 3.72 -7.24
CA GLY A 123 -14.14 3.75 -7.21
C GLY A 123 -14.67 5.15 -7.54
N GLN A 124 -14.18 6.19 -6.86
CA GLN A 124 -14.61 7.57 -7.09
C GLN A 124 -14.29 8.06 -8.52
N ALA A 125 -13.07 7.81 -9.01
CA ALA A 125 -12.65 8.19 -10.36
C ALA A 125 -13.53 7.57 -11.44
N ARG A 126 -13.94 6.30 -11.27
CA ARG A 126 -14.88 5.63 -12.18
C ARG A 126 -16.25 6.30 -12.20
N HIS A 127 -16.80 6.65 -11.03
CA HIS A 127 -18.09 7.33 -10.96
C HIS A 127 -18.04 8.69 -11.68
N ARG A 128 -16.94 9.46 -11.49
CA ARG A 128 -16.73 10.73 -12.19
C ARG A 128 -16.62 10.55 -13.70
N ALA A 129 -15.87 9.54 -14.16
CA ALA A 129 -15.71 9.25 -15.58
C ALA A 129 -17.06 8.92 -16.25
N ILE A 130 -17.93 8.16 -15.56
CA ILE A 130 -19.28 7.84 -16.05
C ILE A 130 -20.16 9.11 -16.11
N ALA A 131 -20.14 9.92 -15.05
CA ALA A 131 -20.91 11.15 -14.99
C ALA A 131 -20.51 12.14 -16.09
N ASN A 132 -19.20 12.31 -16.34
CA ASN A 132 -18.68 13.17 -17.39
C ASN A 132 -19.15 12.72 -18.78
N ARG A 133 -19.10 11.41 -19.06
CA ARG A 133 -19.60 10.84 -20.33
C ARG A 133 -21.10 11.08 -20.53
N ALA A 134 -21.90 11.01 -19.47
CA ALA A 134 -23.35 11.29 -19.54
C ALA A 134 -23.65 12.78 -19.77
N ALA A 135 -22.85 13.68 -19.20
CA ALA A 135 -22.98 15.12 -19.43
C ALA A 135 -22.57 15.53 -20.86
N GLU A 136 -21.62 14.81 -21.46
CA GLU A 136 -21.20 15.00 -22.85
C GLU A 136 -22.27 14.55 -23.85
N SER A 137 -22.89 13.38 -23.64
CA SER A 137 -23.97 12.89 -24.52
C SER A 137 -25.19 13.80 -24.50
N SER A 138 -25.50 14.40 -23.34
CA SER A 138 -26.64 15.31 -23.18
C SER A 138 -26.40 16.71 -23.79
N ARG A 139 -25.13 17.09 -24.03
CA ARG A 139 -24.76 18.36 -24.68
C ARG A 139 -24.84 18.32 -26.20
N HIS A 140 -25.06 17.15 -26.79
CA HIS A 140 -25.21 16.99 -28.23
C HIS A 140 -26.66 16.64 -28.65
N PRO A 141 -27.70 17.40 -28.23
CA PRO A 141 -29.02 17.23 -28.81
C PRO A 141 -29.02 17.91 -30.20
N GLU A 142 -29.58 17.21 -31.19
CA GLU A 142 -29.96 17.74 -32.52
C GLU A 142 -28.85 18.01 -33.55
N VAL A 143 -28.41 16.96 -34.23
CA VAL A 143 -28.19 17.01 -35.69
C VAL A 143 -28.74 15.73 -36.29
N ARG A 144 -30.06 15.63 -36.44
CA ARG A 144 -30.70 14.62 -37.31
C ARG A 144 -31.88 15.25 -38.02
#